data_AF-A0A966WP89-F1
#
_entry.id   AF-A0A966WP89-F1
#
_cell.length_a   1.000
_cell.length_b   1.000
_cell.length_c   1.000
_cell.angle_alpha   90.00
_cell.angle_beta   90.00
_cell.angle_gamma   90.00
#
_symmetry.space_group_name_H-M   'P 1'
#
loop_
_entity.id
_entity.type
_entity.pdbx_description
1 polymer ?
#
loop_
_entity_poly.entity_id
_entity_poly.type
_entity_poly.pdbx_seq_one_letter_code
_entity_poly.pdbx_strand_id
1 'polypeptide(L)'
;MKPEGHLTSRVAWLRAAVLGANDGILSTASLIMGVAAASADRQEILIAGAAGLVAGAMSMAAGEYVSVSSQADSEATELERERRELAEDPEFETQELAAIYTKRGLEPELARQVAQQLMAHDALGTHAREELGISEITTAQPV
;
A
#
# COMPACT_ATOMS: atom_id res chain seq x y z
N MET A 1 8.58 -14.01 24.47
CA MET A 1 7.32 -13.96 23.71
C MET A 1 7.65 -14.45 22.30
N LYS A 2 7.02 -15.53 21.80
CA LYS A 2 7.19 -15.91 20.39
C LYS A 2 6.37 -14.91 19.56
N PRO A 3 6.93 -14.29 18.51
CA PRO A 3 6.12 -13.47 17.62
C PRO A 3 5.05 -14.35 16.98
N GLU A 4 3.78 -13.95 17.10
CA GLU A 4 2.73 -14.58 16.32
C GLU A 4 2.94 -14.23 14.85
N GLY A 5 2.97 -15.25 13.99
CA GLY A 5 3.16 -15.05 12.55
C GLY A 5 1.88 -14.48 11.93
N HIS A 6 1.76 -13.15 11.88
CA HIS A 6 0.64 -12.50 11.21
C HIS A 6 0.79 -12.59 9.69
N LEU A 7 -0.24 -13.12 9.03
CA LEU A 7 -0.28 -13.36 7.57
C LEU A 7 -0.70 -12.12 6.77
N THR A 8 -0.74 -10.94 7.38
CA THR A 8 -1.34 -9.71 6.81
C THR A 8 -0.76 -9.34 5.44
N SER A 9 0.55 -9.49 5.25
CA SER A 9 1.20 -9.24 3.95
C SER A 9 0.77 -10.22 2.85
N ARG A 10 0.44 -11.47 3.21
CA ARG A 10 -0.04 -12.48 2.25
C ARG A 10 -1.47 -12.20 1.77
N VAL A 11 -2.26 -11.48 2.56
CA VAL A 11 -3.64 -11.13 2.21
C VAL A 11 -3.67 -10.13 1.05
N ALA A 12 -2.77 -9.14 1.04
CA ALA A 12 -2.68 -8.15 -0.03
C ALA A 12 -2.31 -8.81 -1.37
N TRP A 13 -1.28 -9.66 -1.39
CA TRP A 13 -0.88 -10.40 -2.58
C TRP A 13 -1.98 -11.35 -3.07
N LEU A 14 -2.61 -12.09 -2.15
CA LEU A 14 -3.71 -13.00 -2.51
C LEU A 14 -4.88 -12.25 -3.13
N ARG A 15 -5.25 -11.08 -2.57
CA ARG A 15 -6.30 -10.22 -3.12
C ARG A 15 -5.97 -9.77 -4.54
N ALA A 16 -4.75 -9.28 -4.78
CA ALA A 16 -4.29 -8.87 -6.11
C ALA A 16 -4.30 -10.04 -7.10
N ALA A 17 -3.80 -11.21 -6.70
CA ALA A 17 -3.79 -12.42 -7.53
C ALA A 17 -5.20 -12.90 -7.91
N VAL A 18 -6.14 -12.90 -6.96
CA VAL A 18 -7.53 -13.32 -7.20
C VAL A 18 -8.26 -12.32 -8.12
N LEU A 19 -8.11 -11.02 -7.88
CA LEU A 19 -8.69 -9.98 -8.75
C LEU A 19 -8.11 -10.09 -10.17
N GLY A 20 -6.79 -10.19 -10.31
CA GLY A 20 -6.14 -10.33 -11.61
C GLY A 20 -6.56 -11.60 -12.36
N ALA A 21 -6.70 -12.73 -11.66
CA ALA A 21 -7.19 -13.97 -12.27
C ALA A 21 -8.65 -13.84 -12.74
N ASN A 22 -9.51 -13.26 -11.91
CA ASN A 22 -10.92 -13.06 -12.24
C ASN A 22 -11.10 -12.14 -13.46
N ASP A 23 -10.42 -11.00 -13.45
CA ASP A 23 -10.47 -10.04 -14.55
C ASP A 23 -9.84 -10.61 -15.81
N GLY A 24 -8.73 -11.35 -15.71
CA GLY A 24 -8.08 -12.02 -16.84
C GLY A 24 -8.97 -13.05 -17.52
N ILE A 25 -9.66 -13.90 -16.75
CA ILE A 25 -10.60 -14.89 -17.28
C ILE A 25 -11.78 -14.19 -17.95
N LEU A 26 -12.42 -13.24 -17.26
CA LEU A 26 -13.63 -12.58 -17.75
C LEU A 26 -13.35 -11.75 -19.00
N SER A 27 -12.28 -10.96 -19.00
CA SER A 27 -11.91 -10.11 -20.13
C SER A 27 -11.49 -10.93 -21.37
N THR A 28 -10.66 -11.95 -21.19
CA THR A 28 -10.19 -12.80 -22.30
C THR A 28 -11.34 -13.63 -22.89
N ALA A 29 -12.21 -14.20 -22.05
CA ALA A 29 -13.37 -14.95 -22.51
C ALA A 29 -14.37 -14.05 -23.27
N SER A 30 -14.63 -12.85 -22.75
CA SER A 30 -15.52 -11.88 -23.40
C SER A 30 -14.96 -11.41 -24.74
N LEU A 31 -13.66 -11.16 -24.81
CA LEU A 31 -12.97 -10.82 -26.06
C LEU A 31 -13.09 -11.94 -27.10
N ILE A 32 -12.75 -13.18 -26.72
CA ILE A 32 -12.84 -14.36 -27.59
C ILE A 32 -14.27 -14.57 -28.09
N MET A 33 -15.28 -14.46 -27.22
CA MET A 33 -16.69 -14.58 -27.60
C MET A 33 -17.10 -13.47 -28.59
N GLY A 34 -16.69 -12.23 -28.35
CA GLY A 34 -16.98 -11.11 -29.24
C GLY A 34 -16.37 -11.27 -30.64
N VAL A 35 -15.10 -11.69 -30.70
CA VAL A 35 -14.41 -11.96 -31.97
C VAL A 35 -15.04 -13.16 -32.71
N ALA A 36 -15.37 -14.23 -31.99
CA ALA A 36 -16.05 -15.39 -32.57
C ALA A 36 -17.45 -15.04 -33.12
N ALA A 37 -18.21 -14.20 -32.41
CA ALA A 37 -19.52 -13.73 -32.87
C ALA A 37 -19.43 -12.89 -34.16
N ALA A 38 -18.28 -12.26 -34.42
CA ALA A 38 -18.00 -11.54 -35.66
C ALA A 38 -17.64 -12.45 -36.86
N SER A 39 -17.83 -13.78 -36.73
CA SER A 39 -17.51 -14.77 -37.77
C SER A 39 -16.02 -14.84 -38.14
N ALA A 40 -15.14 -14.50 -37.20
CA ALA A 40 -13.70 -14.66 -37.33
C ALA A 40 -13.31 -16.15 -37.40
N ASP A 41 -12.21 -16.44 -38.08
CA ASP A 41 -11.68 -17.79 -38.14
C ASP A 41 -10.96 -18.19 -36.82
N ARG A 42 -10.60 -19.47 -36.70
CA ARG A 42 -9.94 -19.98 -35.49
C ARG A 42 -8.59 -19.32 -35.22
N GLN A 43 -7.84 -18.99 -36.27
CA GLN A 43 -6.52 -18.41 -36.12
C GLN A 43 -6.63 -16.96 -35.62
N GLU A 44 -7.57 -16.19 -36.16
CA GLU A 44 -7.89 -14.84 -35.72
C GLU A 44 -8.34 -14.81 -34.25
N ILE A 45 -9.20 -15.74 -33.84
CA ILE A 45 -9.66 -15.86 -32.45
C ILE A 45 -8.48 -16.15 -31.50
N LEU A 46 -7.59 -17.07 -31.86
CA LEU A 46 -6.42 -17.42 -31.04
C LEU A 46 -5.44 -16.25 -30.91
N ILE A 47 -5.19 -15.53 -32.01
CA ILE A 47 -4.32 -14.35 -32.00
C ILE A 47 -4.94 -13.26 -31.10
N ALA A 48 -6.23 -12.97 -31.26
CA ALA A 48 -6.92 -11.97 -30.46
C ALA A 48 -6.94 -12.33 -28.96
N GLY A 49 -7.23 -13.59 -28.62
CA GLY A 49 -7.21 -14.07 -27.24
C GLY A 49 -5.83 -13.99 -26.60
N ALA A 50 -4.77 -14.43 -27.31
CA ALA A 50 -3.40 -14.35 -26.83
C ALA A 50 -2.93 -12.90 -26.65
N ALA A 51 -3.22 -12.04 -27.63
CA ALA A 51 -2.89 -10.61 -27.56
C ALA A 51 -3.62 -9.92 -26.40
N GLY A 52 -4.91 -10.17 -26.23
CA GLY A 52 -5.72 -9.62 -25.14
C GLY A 52 -5.23 -10.06 -23.76
N LEU A 53 -4.88 -11.35 -23.60
CA LEU A 53 -4.33 -11.87 -22.36
C LEU A 53 -2.99 -11.22 -22.01
N VAL A 54 -2.06 -11.12 -22.98
CA VAL A 54 -0.75 -10.48 -22.77
C VAL A 54 -0.90 -8.99 -22.45
N ALA A 55 -1.73 -8.27 -23.22
CA ALA A 55 -1.98 -6.85 -23.00
C ALA A 55 -2.64 -6.59 -21.63
N GLY A 56 -3.62 -7.41 -21.25
CA GLY A 56 -4.30 -7.32 -19.95
C GLY A 56 -3.33 -7.56 -18.79
N ALA A 57 -2.52 -8.62 -18.87
CA ALA A 57 -1.51 -8.91 -17.85
C ALA A 57 -0.48 -7.79 -17.70
N MET A 58 0.04 -7.26 -18.81
CA MET A 58 0.98 -6.13 -18.80
C MET A 58 0.36 -4.86 -18.23
N SER A 59 -0.89 -4.55 -18.59
CA SER A 59 -1.60 -3.38 -18.06
C SER A 59 -1.82 -3.46 -16.56
N MET A 60 -2.18 -4.63 -16.02
CA MET A 60 -2.34 -4.82 -14.57
C MET A 60 -1.01 -4.71 -13.84
N ALA A 61 0.04 -5.35 -14.36
CA ALA A 61 1.38 -5.28 -13.77
C ALA A 61 1.91 -3.83 -13.76
N ALA A 62 1.80 -3.13 -14.89
CA ALA A 62 2.21 -1.74 -14.97
C ALA A 62 1.37 -0.83 -14.06
N GLY A 63 0.07 -1.06 -13.98
CA GLY A 63 -0.83 -0.31 -13.10
C GLY A 63 -0.48 -0.47 -11.62
N GLU A 64 -0.24 -1.71 -11.18
CA GLU A 64 0.18 -1.99 -9.80
C GLU A 64 1.55 -1.36 -9.50
N TYR A 65 2.52 -1.50 -10.41
CA TYR A 65 3.84 -0.88 -10.26
C TYR A 65 3.75 0.64 -10.10
N VAL A 66 3.01 1.32 -10.99
CA VAL A 66 2.84 2.78 -10.92
C VAL A 66 2.12 3.19 -9.64
N SER A 67 1.11 2.43 -9.21
CA SER A 67 0.38 2.69 -7.96
C SER A 67 1.31 2.59 -6.74
N VAL A 68 2.06 1.49 -6.62
CA VAL A 68 3.00 1.27 -5.51
C VAL A 68 4.14 2.28 -5.55
N SER A 69 4.68 2.58 -6.72
CA SER A 69 5.72 3.62 -6.88
C SER A 69 5.22 4.99 -6.45
N SER A 70 3.99 5.36 -6.82
CA SER A 70 3.40 6.65 -6.44
C SER A 70 3.17 6.74 -4.93
N GLN A 71 2.74 5.64 -4.31
CA GLN A 71 2.62 5.56 -2.86
C GLN A 71 4.00 5.71 -2.18
N ALA A 72 5.03 5.04 -2.68
CA ALA A 72 6.39 5.15 -2.13
C ALA A 72 6.94 6.58 -2.22
N ASP A 73 6.69 7.29 -3.32
CA ASP A 73 7.10 8.69 -3.50
C ASP A 73 6.36 9.63 -2.54
N SER A 74 5.05 9.40 -2.34
CA SER A 74 4.26 10.12 -1.33
C SER A 74 4.78 9.87 0.09
N GLU A 75 4.99 8.61 0.47
CA GLU A 75 5.53 8.23 1.79
C GLU A 75 6.90 8.86 2.04
N ALA A 76 7.80 8.85 1.04
CA ALA A 76 9.11 9.49 1.16
C ALA A 76 9.03 11.00 1.37
N THR A 77 8.08 11.67 0.69
CA THR A 77 7.88 13.11 0.81
C THR A 77 7.34 13.48 2.19
N GLU A 78 6.39 12.71 2.71
CA GLU A 78 5.85 12.92 4.07
C GLU A 78 6.91 12.67 5.14
N LEU A 79 7.72 11.62 5.01
CA LEU A 79 8.82 11.35 5.94
C LEU A 79 9.87 12.47 5.97
N GLU A 80 10.19 13.07 4.82
CA GLU A 80 11.13 14.19 4.78
C GLU A 80 10.52 15.46 5.40
N ARG A 81 9.22 15.68 5.22
CA ARG A 81 8.50 16.77 5.87
C ARG A 81 8.50 16.60 7.40
N GLU A 82 8.14 15.41 7.87
CA GLU A 82 8.13 15.05 9.29
C GLU A 82 9.51 15.22 9.93
N ARG A 83 10.56 14.79 9.20
CA ARG A 83 11.95 14.98 9.64
C ARG A 83 12.30 16.45 9.86
N ARG A 84 11.77 17.35 9.02
CA ARG A 84 11.96 18.79 9.16
C ARG A 84 11.16 19.33 10.34
N GLU A 85 9.90 18.96 10.49
CA GLU A 85 9.03 19.38 11.59
C GLU A 85 9.63 18.98 12.96
N LEU A 86 10.09 17.74 13.09
CA LEU A 86 10.82 17.25 14.27
C LEU A 86 12.11 18.03 14.60
N ALA A 87 12.77 18.60 13.58
CA ALA A 87 13.99 19.39 13.78
C ALA A 87 13.67 20.86 14.11
N GLU A 88 12.56 21.40 13.60
CA GLU A 88 12.15 22.78 13.77
C GLU A 88 11.44 23.01 15.11
N ASP A 89 10.52 22.12 15.52
CA ASP A 89 9.75 22.25 16.76
C ASP A 89 9.51 20.90 17.47
N PRO A 90 10.53 20.29 18.08
CA PRO A 90 10.40 19.00 18.77
C PRO A 90 9.43 19.02 19.96
N GLU A 91 9.20 20.20 20.55
CA GLU A 91 8.29 20.38 21.67
C GLU A 91 6.83 20.33 21.23
N PHE A 92 6.52 20.92 20.07
CA PHE A 92 5.22 20.81 19.41
C PHE A 92 4.94 19.37 18.97
N GLU A 93 5.89 18.72 18.31
CA GLU A 93 5.72 17.33 17.84
C GLU A 93 5.46 16.35 19.01
N THR A 94 6.15 16.55 20.14
CA THR A 94 5.88 15.76 21.36
C THR A 94 4.45 15.97 21.87
N GLN A 95 3.90 17.18 21.75
CA GLN A 95 2.53 17.48 22.17
C GLN A 95 1.50 16.89 21.21
N GLU A 96 1.79 16.92 19.90
CA GLU A 96 0.98 16.27 18.88
C GLU A 96 0.89 14.76 19.12
N LEU A 97 2.02 14.09 19.32
CA LEU A 97 2.05 12.66 19.63
C LEU A 97 1.29 12.33 20.94
N ALA A 98 1.42 13.17 21.97
CA ALA A 98 0.64 13.01 23.20
C ALA A 98 -0.87 13.19 22.95
N ALA A 99 -1.28 14.10 22.06
CA ALA A 99 -2.67 14.28 21.67
C ALA A 99 -3.21 13.05 20.92
N ILE A 100 -2.41 12.43 20.04
CA ILE A 100 -2.75 11.17 19.36
C ILE A 100 -3.05 10.07 20.39
N TYR A 101 -2.19 9.88 21.39
CA TYR A 101 -2.41 8.87 22.42
C TYR A 101 -3.57 9.20 23.36
N THR A 102 -3.78 10.48 23.68
CA THR A 102 -4.95 10.91 24.45
C THR A 102 -6.25 10.57 23.71
N LYS A 103 -6.32 10.82 22.40
CA LYS A 103 -7.46 10.46 21.55
C LYS A 103 -7.70 8.96 21.49
N ARG A 104 -6.65 8.15 21.67
CA ARG A 104 -6.73 6.67 21.76
C ARG A 104 -7.13 6.16 23.14
N GLY A 105 -7.32 7.06 24.12
CA GLY A 105 -7.85 6.75 25.44
C GLY A 105 -6.84 6.75 26.58
N LEU A 106 -5.60 7.23 26.36
CA LEU A 106 -4.67 7.45 27.46
C LEU A 106 -5.07 8.70 28.25
N GLU A 107 -4.93 8.65 29.57
CA GLU A 107 -4.99 9.85 30.41
C GLU A 107 -3.91 10.86 29.95
N PRO A 108 -4.19 12.19 29.94
CA PRO A 108 -3.28 13.17 29.37
C PRO A 108 -1.85 13.12 29.93
N GLU A 109 -1.72 12.90 31.23
CA GLU A 109 -0.40 12.80 31.88
C GLU A 109 0.37 11.55 31.44
N LEU A 110 -0.33 10.42 31.27
CA LEU A 110 0.28 9.19 30.76
C LEU A 110 0.64 9.34 29.28
N ALA A 111 -0.24 9.94 28.47
CA ALA A 111 0.01 10.19 27.06
C ALA A 111 1.26 11.05 26.83
N ARG A 112 1.46 12.08 27.66
CA ARG A 112 2.66 12.92 27.66
C ARG A 112 3.92 12.11 27.99
N GLN A 113 3.87 11.25 29.00
CA GLN A 113 5.00 10.39 29.37
C GLN A 113 5.35 9.38 28.26
N VAL A 114 4.33 8.79 27.63
CA VAL A 114 4.50 7.87 26.49
C VAL A 114 5.14 8.60 25.30
N ALA A 115 4.60 9.76 24.91
CA ALA A 115 5.14 10.56 23.82
C ALA A 115 6.61 10.92 24.06
N GLN A 116 6.96 11.40 25.26
CA GLN A 116 8.35 11.73 25.61
C GLN A 116 9.31 10.54 25.48
N GLN A 117 8.89 9.35 25.96
CA GLN A 117 9.72 8.16 25.88
C GLN A 117 9.89 7.65 24.44
N LEU A 118 8.83 7.70 23.63
CA LEU A 118 8.88 7.28 22.24
C LEU A 118 9.68 8.27 21.36
N MET A 119 9.51 9.58 21.58
CA MET A 119 10.33 10.63 20.96
C MET A 119 11.82 10.43 21.25
N ALA A 120 12.17 10.06 22.50
CA ALA A 120 13.56 9.81 22.88
C ALA A 120 14.16 8.53 22.26
N HIS A 121 13.32 7.54 21.95
CA HIS A 121 13.77 6.27 21.36
C HIS A 121 13.86 6.35 19.83
N ASP A 122 12.79 6.79 19.16
CA ASP A 122 12.64 6.80 17.71
C ASP A 122 11.53 7.78 17.30
N ALA A 123 11.81 9.09 17.34
CA ALA A 123 10.82 10.12 17.02
C ALA A 123 10.23 9.95 15.62
N LEU A 124 11.08 9.91 14.59
CA LEU A 124 10.65 9.80 13.20
C LEU A 124 9.91 8.49 12.94
N GLY A 125 10.40 7.36 13.42
CA GLY A 125 9.70 6.08 13.24
C GLY A 125 8.40 5.99 14.05
N THR A 126 8.28 6.74 15.15
CA THR A 126 7.03 6.83 15.91
C THR A 126 6.00 7.67 15.16
N HIS A 127 6.34 8.89 14.73
CA HIS A 127 5.43 9.72 13.93
C HIS A 127 5.05 9.06 12.61
N ALA A 128 6.01 8.43 11.92
CA ALA A 128 5.73 7.64 10.72
C ALA A 128 4.63 6.59 10.94
N ARG A 129 4.66 5.86 12.05
CA ARG A 129 3.66 4.84 12.36
C ARG A 129 2.35 5.42 12.89
N GLU A 130 2.44 6.38 13.80
CA GLU A 130 1.31 6.83 14.62
C GLU A 130 0.49 7.94 14.00
N GLU A 131 1.14 8.77 13.17
CA GLU A 131 0.55 9.89 12.45
C GLU A 131 0.36 9.58 10.97
N LEU A 132 1.44 9.16 10.29
CA LEU A 132 1.42 8.93 8.83
C LEU A 132 0.88 7.55 8.43
N GLY A 133 0.78 6.60 9.37
CA GLY A 133 0.34 5.23 9.08
C GLY A 133 1.35 4.40 8.26
N ILE A 134 2.59 4.87 8.14
CA ILE A 134 3.71 4.22 7.47
C ILE A 134 4.33 3.22 8.46
N SER A 135 4.15 1.92 8.19
CA SER A 135 4.67 0.83 9.01
C SER A 135 5.39 -0.19 8.14
N GLU A 136 6.31 -0.99 8.71
CA GLU A 136 7.04 -2.04 7.96
C GLU A 136 6.13 -3.05 7.25
N ILE A 137 4.87 -3.17 7.66
CA ILE A 137 3.86 -4.06 7.08
C ILE A 137 3.16 -3.39 5.89
N THR A 138 3.10 -2.06 5.87
CA THR A 138 2.36 -1.24 4.89
C THR A 138 3.25 -0.48 3.91
N THR A 139 4.57 -0.44 4.13
CA THR A 139 5.52 0.26 3.26
C THR A 139 5.41 -0.21 1.81
N ALA A 140 5.25 0.75 0.91
CA ALA A 140 5.23 0.50 -0.52
C ALA A 140 6.62 0.07 -1.02
N GLN A 141 6.72 -1.14 -1.58
CA GLN A 141 7.94 -1.63 -2.23
C GLN A 141 7.67 -1.90 -3.72
N PRO A 142 7.99 -0.94 -4.61
CA PRO A 142 7.94 -1.21 -6.04
C PRO A 142 9.02 -2.25 -6.39
N VAL A 143 8.65 -3.27 -7.16
CA VAL A 143 9.52 -4.38 -7.61
C VAL A 143 9.63 -4.41 -9.12
#